data_AF-A0A497K7E3-F1
#
_entry.id   AF-A0A497K7E3-F1
#
_cell.length_a   1.000
_cell.length_b   1.000
_cell.length_c   1.000
_cell.angle_alpha   90.00
_cell.angle_beta   90.00
_cell.angle_gamma   90.00
#
_symmetry.space_group_name_H-M   'P 1'
#
loop_
_entity.id
_entity.type
_entity.pdbx_description
1 polymer ?
#
loop_
_entity_poly.entity_id
_entity_poly.type
_entity_poly.pdbx_seq_one_letter_code
_entity_poly.pdbx_strand_id
1 'polypeptide(L)'
;MPELLLGIDVGTTRVKAVAFNLEGEPLASSTAEYGILTPKPAWAEQKPEVWWRTLREVVHRLFKDYDVHPGDVRGLGVSVLTPALVPVDEKGRALRNAILM
;
A
#
# COMPACT_ATOMS: atom_id res chain seq x y z
N MET A 1 3.43 25.97 -8.05
CA MET A 1 4.13 24.76 -7.57
C MET A 1 3.56 23.59 -8.36
N PRO A 2 4.35 22.56 -8.71
CA PRO A 2 3.78 21.35 -9.29
C PRO A 2 2.69 20.80 -8.36
N GLU A 3 1.67 20.19 -8.93
CA GLU A 3 0.60 19.55 -8.17
C GLU A 3 0.47 18.11 -8.64
N LEU A 4 0.42 17.19 -7.69
CA LEU A 4 0.29 15.77 -8.00
C LEU A 4 -0.68 15.07 -7.05
N LEU A 5 -1.24 13.97 -7.55
CA LEU A 5 -2.10 13.06 -6.79
C LEU A 5 -1.33 11.77 -6.53
N LEU A 6 -1.38 11.26 -5.30
CA LEU A 6 -0.75 10.00 -4.94
C LEU A 6 -1.81 8.89 -4.92
N GLY A 7 -1.65 7.88 -5.75
CA GLY A 7 -2.44 6.64 -5.72
C GLY A 7 -1.68 5.54 -4.99
N ILE A 8 -2.32 4.90 -4.02
CA ILE A 8 -1.84 3.71 -3.33
C ILE A 8 -2.77 2.54 -3.68
N ASP A 9 -2.19 1.42 -4.09
CA ASP A 9 -2.90 0.16 -4.33
C ASP A 9 -2.26 -0.95 -3.49
N VAL A 10 -2.96 -1.39 -2.46
CA VAL A 10 -2.54 -2.50 -1.57
C VAL A 10 -3.24 -3.77 -2.04
N GLY A 11 -2.59 -4.51 -2.95
CA GLY A 11 -3.12 -5.74 -3.52
C GLY A 11 -2.87 -6.98 -2.67
N THR A 12 -3.22 -8.16 -3.17
CA THR A 12 -3.03 -9.41 -2.42
C THR A 12 -1.56 -9.78 -2.22
N THR A 13 -0.65 -9.43 -3.13
CA THR A 13 0.76 -9.87 -3.07
C THR A 13 1.77 -8.73 -3.20
N ARG A 14 1.31 -7.48 -3.31
CA ARG A 14 2.16 -6.30 -3.51
C ARG A 14 1.46 -5.02 -3.10
N VAL A 15 2.24 -4.01 -2.70
CA VAL A 15 1.78 -2.61 -2.66
C VAL A 15 2.39 -1.88 -3.86
N LYS A 16 1.60 -1.05 -4.52
CA LYS A 16 2.03 -0.09 -5.54
C LYS A 16 1.68 1.33 -5.10
N ALA A 17 2.62 2.25 -5.26
CA ALA A 17 2.40 3.69 -5.16
C ALA A 17 2.65 4.33 -6.54
N VAL A 18 1.80 5.26 -6.94
CA VAL A 18 1.89 5.98 -8.22
C VAL A 18 1.60 7.46 -8.00
N ALA A 19 2.47 8.33 -8.48
CA ALA A 19 2.19 9.77 -8.56
C ALA A 19 1.60 10.09 -9.92
N PHE A 20 0.55 10.91 -9.94
CA PHE A 20 -0.13 11.37 -11.15
C PHE A 20 -0.15 12.89 -11.20
N ASN A 21 -0.15 13.48 -12.40
CA ASN A 21 -0.57 14.89 -12.55
C ASN A 21 -2.09 15.02 -12.38
N LEU A 22 -2.62 16.24 -12.47
CA LEU A 22 -4.04 16.52 -12.28
C LEU A 22 -4.91 16.01 -13.45
N GLU A 23 -4.28 15.74 -14.59
CA GLU A 23 -4.88 15.13 -15.77
C GLU A 23 -4.97 13.59 -15.67
N GLY A 24 -4.38 13.00 -14.63
CA GLY A 24 -4.39 11.56 -14.38
C GLY A 24 -3.28 10.78 -15.08
N GLU A 25 -2.28 11.45 -15.63
CA GLU A 25 -1.11 10.83 -16.26
C GLU A 25 -0.09 10.40 -15.18
N PRO A 26 0.44 9.16 -15.23
CA PRO A 26 1.39 8.68 -14.25
C PRO A 26 2.77 9.32 -14.46
N LEU A 27 3.29 9.98 -13.43
CA LEU A 27 4.61 10.63 -13.41
C LEU A 27 5.70 9.71 -12.86
N ALA A 28 5.37 8.92 -11.83
CA ALA A 28 6.30 8.02 -11.15
C ALA A 28 5.56 6.82 -10.56
N SER A 29 6.23 5.67 -10.42
CA SER A 29 5.63 4.51 -9.75
C SER A 29 6.66 3.66 -9.01
N SER A 30 6.24 3.05 -7.92
CA SER A 30 7.05 2.19 -7.08
C SER A 30 6.21 1.01 -6.58
N THR A 31 6.73 -0.21 -6.65
CA THR A 31 6.02 -1.44 -6.24
C THR A 31 6.91 -2.39 -5.45
N ALA A 32 6.40 -2.97 -4.37
CA ALA A 32 7.11 -4.02 -3.63
C ALA A 32 6.16 -5.15 -3.24
N GLU A 33 6.68 -6.37 -3.26
CA GLU A 33 5.90 -7.60 -3.07
C GLU A 33 5.96 -8.08 -1.61
N TYR A 34 4.96 -8.85 -1.21
CA TYR A 34 4.92 -9.59 0.04
C TYR A 34 4.22 -10.93 -0.13
N GLY A 35 4.57 -11.87 0.74
CA GLY A 35 4.03 -13.22 0.73
C GLY A 35 2.63 -13.34 1.33
N ILE A 36 2.02 -14.49 1.06
CA ILE A 36 0.83 -15.00 1.75
C ILE A 36 1.29 -16.13 2.68
N LEU A 37 0.74 -16.15 3.88
CA LEU A 37 0.90 -17.25 4.82
C LEU A 37 -0.19 -18.30 4.56
N THR A 38 0.20 -19.57 4.48
CA THR A 38 -0.72 -20.69 4.28
C THR A 38 -0.60 -21.67 5.46
N PRO A 39 -1.07 -21.30 6.66
CA PRO A 39 -0.87 -22.11 7.87
C PRO A 39 -1.57 -23.48 7.80
N LYS A 40 -2.60 -23.61 6.96
CA LYS A 40 -3.33 -24.86 6.69
C LYS A 40 -3.75 -24.92 5.21
N PRO A 41 -4.06 -26.11 4.67
CA PRO A 41 -4.68 -26.22 3.35
C PRO A 41 -5.92 -25.34 3.23
N ALA A 42 -6.05 -24.63 2.11
CA ALA A 42 -7.11 -23.67 1.81
C ALA A 42 -7.20 -22.44 2.75
N TRP A 43 -6.20 -22.19 3.59
CA TRP A 43 -6.14 -20.97 4.42
C TRP A 43 -5.14 -20.00 3.81
N ALA A 44 -5.53 -18.73 3.73
CA ALA A 44 -4.67 -17.65 3.30
C ALA A 44 -4.70 -16.55 4.36
N GLU A 45 -3.53 -16.22 4.90
CA GLU A 45 -3.38 -15.18 5.92
C GLU A 45 -2.25 -14.22 5.53
N GLN A 46 -2.27 -13.00 6.06
CA GLN A 46 -1.18 -12.03 5.90
C GLN A 46 -0.91 -11.26 7.18
N LYS A 47 0.32 -10.82 7.39
CA LYS A 47 0.68 -9.98 8.54
C LYS A 47 0.36 -8.52 8.20
N PRO A 48 -0.57 -7.84 8.90
CA PRO A 48 -0.91 -6.45 8.62
C PRO A 48 0.30 -5.50 8.70
N GLU A 49 1.26 -5.80 9.58
CA GLU A 49 2.49 -5.02 9.73
C GLU A 49 3.36 -5.07 8.47
N VAL A 50 3.29 -6.16 7.71
CA VAL A 50 4.01 -6.28 6.43
C VAL A 50 3.40 -5.33 5.41
N TRP A 51 2.07 -5.22 5.33
CA TRP A 51 1.42 -4.24 4.46
C TRP A 51 1.87 -2.81 4.79
N TRP A 52 1.84 -2.45 6.07
CA TRP A 52 2.25 -1.12 6.51
C TRP A 52 3.72 -0.81 6.23
N ARG A 53 4.62 -1.76 6.51
CA ARG A 53 6.05 -1.62 6.23
C ARG A 53 6.30 -1.48 4.72
N THR A 54 5.70 -2.35 3.91
CA THR A 54 5.88 -2.33 2.45
C THR A 54 5.30 -1.06 1.84
N LEU A 55 4.16 -0.56 2.35
CA LEU A 55 3.62 0.73 1.94
C LEU A 55 4.62 1.88 2.17
N ARG A 56 5.19 1.95 3.38
CA ARG A 56 6.20 2.98 3.71
C ARG A 56 7.42 2.88 2.80
N GLU A 57 7.88 1.66 2.51
CA GLU A 57 8.98 1.41 1.59
C GLU A 57 8.68 1.95 0.19
N VAL A 58 7.54 1.59 -0.40
CA VAL A 58 7.24 1.98 -1.78
C VAL A 58 7.03 3.48 -1.92
N VAL A 59 6.39 4.13 -0.94
CA VAL A 59 6.20 5.59 -0.93
C VAL A 59 7.53 6.31 -0.75
N HIS A 60 8.39 5.84 0.17
CA HIS A 60 9.71 6.43 0.35
C HIS A 60 10.57 6.29 -0.92
N ARG A 61 10.57 5.10 -1.53
CA ARG A 61 11.30 4.86 -2.77
C ARG A 61 10.78 5.72 -3.93
N LEU A 62 9.46 5.93 -4.03
CA LEU A 62 8.86 6.77 -5.05
C LEU A 62 9.41 8.21 -5.00
N PHE A 63 9.49 8.82 -3.82
CA PHE A 63 10.02 10.18 -3.67
C PHE A 63 11.55 10.27 -3.65
N LYS A 64 12.24 9.14 -3.48
CA LYS A 64 13.70 9.08 -3.49
C LYS A 64 14.25 8.89 -4.91
N ASP A 65 13.60 8.05 -5.70
CA ASP A 65 14.14 7.56 -6.97
C ASP A 65 13.63 8.34 -8.19
N TYR A 66 12.62 9.20 -8.00
CA TYR A 66 11.99 9.99 -9.07
C TYR A 66 11.97 11.49 -8.73
N ASP A 67 11.92 12.32 -9.77
CA ASP A 67 11.85 13.79 -9.67
C ASP A 67 10.42 14.26 -9.37
N VAL A 68 9.89 13.82 -8.22
CA VAL A 68 8.60 14.24 -7.67
C VAL A 68 8.79 14.56 -6.19
N HIS A 69 8.15 15.61 -5.69
CA HIS A 69 8.33 16.03 -4.30
C HIS A 69 7.09 15.75 -3.44
N PRO A 70 7.25 15.30 -2.18
CA PRO A 70 6.13 15.13 -1.25
C PRO A 70 5.34 16.42 -1.01
N GLY A 71 5.97 17.59 -1.13
CA GLY A 71 5.32 18.90 -0.97
C GLY A 71 4.33 19.25 -2.08
N ASP A 72 4.36 18.54 -3.20
CA ASP A 72 3.48 18.75 -4.35
C ASP A 72 2.20 17.89 -4.26
N VAL A 73 2.11 16.96 -3.29
CA VAL A 73 0.96 16.06 -3.12
C VAL A 73 -0.27 16.85 -2.65
N ARG A 74 -1.32 16.89 -3.48
CA ARG A 74 -2.59 17.57 -3.19
C ARG A 74 -3.72 16.63 -2.78
N GLY A 75 -3.57 15.34 -3.06
CA GLY A 75 -4.57 14.33 -2.74
C GLY A 75 -3.99 12.94 -2.67
N LEU A 76 -4.63 12.09 -1.88
CA LEU A 76 -4.28 10.67 -1.74
C LEU A 76 -5.51 9.81 -2.03
N GLY A 77 -5.40 8.91 -3.00
CA GLY A 77 -6.35 7.84 -3.26
C GLY A 77 -5.80 6.51 -2.76
N VAL A 78 -6.62 5.71 -2.09
CA VAL A 78 -6.22 4.39 -1.58
C VAL A 78 -7.20 3.33 -2.08
N SER A 79 -6.67 2.33 -2.77
CA SER A 79 -7.31 1.08 -3.13
C SER A 79 -6.70 -0.04 -2.29
N VAL A 80 -7.53 -0.95 -1.79
CA VAL A 80 -7.09 -2.05 -0.93
C VAL A 80 -7.77 -3.34 -1.34
N LEU A 81 -7.07 -4.46 -1.10
CA LEU A 81 -7.61 -5.78 -1.31
C LEU A 81 -8.89 -5.98 -0.49
N THR A 82 -9.92 -6.53 -1.15
CA THR A 82 -11.15 -6.94 -0.49
C THR A 82 -11.64 -8.26 -1.06
N PRO A 83 -12.13 -9.18 -0.22
CA PRO A 83 -12.30 -9.04 1.23
C PRO A 83 -11.07 -9.47 2.07
N ALA A 84 -10.78 -8.75 3.15
CA ALA A 84 -9.81 -9.15 4.18
C ALA A 84 -10.26 -8.71 5.57
N LEU A 85 -10.08 -9.56 6.58
CA LEU A 85 -10.44 -9.25 7.98
C LEU A 85 -9.19 -9.07 8.83
N VAL A 86 -9.06 -7.91 9.47
CA VAL A 86 -8.02 -7.62 10.46
C VAL A 86 -8.65 -7.26 11.80
N PRO A 87 -8.69 -8.17 12.78
CA PRO A 87 -9.09 -7.82 14.13
C PRO A 87 -7.99 -6.97 14.78
N VAL A 88 -8.38 -5.85 15.39
CA VAL A 88 -7.47 -4.89 16.01
C VAL A 88 -7.88 -4.55 17.44
N ASP A 89 -6.91 -4.13 18.26
CA ASP A 89 -7.16 -3.52 19.58
C ASP A 89 -7.60 -2.05 19.46
N GLU A 90 -7.90 -1.40 20.59
CA GLU A 90 -8.29 0.02 20.66
C GLU A 90 -7.24 1.00 20.10
N LYS A 91 -6.00 0.54 19.94
CA LYS A 91 -4.89 1.33 19.37
C LYS A 91 -4.64 0.99 17.90
N GLY A 92 -5.49 0.19 17.27
CA GLY A 92 -5.35 -0.25 15.89
C GLY A 92 -4.26 -1.30 15.66
N ARG A 93 -3.74 -1.93 16.73
CA ARG A 93 -2.72 -2.98 16.60
C ARG A 93 -3.40 -4.30 16.29
N ALA A 94 -2.87 -5.03 15.30
CA ALA A 94 -3.44 -6.31 14.91
C ALA A 94 -3.36 -7.33 16.06
N LEU A 95 -4.48 -8.01 16.31
CA LEU A 95 -4.58 -9.05 17.33
C LEU A 95 -4.14 -10.43 16.81
N ARG A 96 -4.09 -10.58 15.48
CA ARG A 96 -3.59 -11.76 14.74
C ARG A 96 -3.33 -11.38 13.28
N ASN A 97 -2.81 -12.34 12.50
CA ASN A 97 -2.74 -12.21 11.05
C ASN A 97 -4.12 -11.92 10.46
N ALA A 98 -4.14 -11.12 9.40
CA ALA A 98 -5.28 -10.90 8.54
C ALA A 98 -5.75 -12.22 7.93
N ILE A 99 -7.06 -12.45 7.89
CA ILE A 99 -7.67 -13.58 7.20
C ILE A 99 -8.07 -13.08 5.81
N LEU A 100 -7.56 -13.75 4.77
CA LEU A 100 -7.96 -13.52 3.39
C LEU A 100 -9.11 -14.49 3.06
N MET A 101 -10.19 -13.98 2.47
CA MET A 101 -11.36 -14.78 2.08
C MET A 101 -11.45 -14.92 0.56
#